data_AF-A0A150JB64-F1
#
_entry.id   AF-A0A150JB64-F1
#
_cell.length_a   1.000
_cell.length_b   1.000
_cell.length_c   1.000
_cell.angle_alpha   90.00
_cell.angle_beta   90.00
_cell.angle_gamma   90.00
#
_symmetry.space_group_name_H-M   'P 1'
#
loop_
_entity.id
_entity.type
_entity.pdbx_description
1 polymer ?
#
loop_
_entity_poly.entity_id
_entity_poly.type
_entity_poly.pdbx_seq_one_letter_code
_entity_poly.pdbx_strand_id
1 'polypeptide(L)'
;MTIEEVANAYSIDSRDLMKYLRINVSPKTRIEDLRSFGITNSMVKEAAEALFIDKYKTIYGNNIFINAEQKLENESGNGLEKLVKEDVIATFALMVLGVIYFFKLRRKEIRYFTLGISLIYLGFIRGGCICVAGSLQQLALFAVGAIKGNYLYWSLLFILPVLFSILFGRIFCGYACPIGAWQQFLSWLGTKLPKFSMPTNLDKILKNLKYFLALSIPVIAWYTKSPVFQRIEPFSYLFSLNWTLYGIVSVAVVSIASVFISRPFCRYICPYGAILAIFSRFSIYKIKSNDSCKNCKICDRVCETDAITKGAVSQMECIRCRKCIDSCKFHALK
;
A
#
# COMPACT_ATOMS: atom_id res chain seq x y z
N MET A 1 3.39 25.84 -23.89
CA MET A 1 2.70 25.99 -22.60
C MET A 1 2.73 27.46 -22.18
N THR A 2 1.63 27.95 -21.61
CA THR A 2 1.55 29.29 -20.99
C THR A 2 1.92 29.24 -19.51
N ILE A 3 2.19 30.40 -18.90
CA ILE A 3 2.47 30.50 -17.46
C ILE A 3 1.28 29.97 -16.64
N GLU A 4 0.05 30.28 -17.05
CA GLU A 4 -1.19 29.79 -16.43
C GLU A 4 -1.33 28.27 -16.52
N GLU A 5 -0.97 27.66 -17.66
CA GLU A 5 -0.98 26.20 -17.83
C GLU A 5 0.04 25.50 -16.93
N VAL A 6 1.24 26.08 -16.75
CA VAL A 6 2.25 25.58 -15.80
C VAL A 6 1.73 25.66 -14.38
N ALA A 7 1.23 26.83 -13.98
CA ALA A 7 0.74 27.05 -12.63
C ALA A 7 -0.39 26.07 -12.28
N ASN A 8 -1.32 25.84 -13.21
CA ASN A 8 -2.39 24.85 -13.07
C ASN A 8 -1.86 23.41 -13.00
N ALA A 9 -0.82 23.05 -13.77
CA ALA A 9 -0.21 21.73 -13.72
C ALA A 9 0.41 21.42 -12.34
N TYR A 10 0.97 22.43 -11.68
CA TYR A 10 1.51 22.33 -10.33
C TYR A 10 0.50 22.74 -9.24
N SER A 11 -0.78 22.98 -9.56
CA SER A 11 -1.78 23.40 -8.58
C SER A 11 -1.39 24.63 -7.74
N ILE A 12 -0.66 25.59 -8.33
CA ILE A 12 -0.21 26.87 -7.71
C ILE A 12 -0.86 28.08 -8.42
N ASP A 13 -0.90 29.26 -7.79
CA ASP A 13 -1.40 30.48 -8.45
C ASP A 13 -0.36 31.00 -9.44
N SER A 14 -0.79 31.30 -10.67
CA SER A 14 0.06 31.91 -11.71
C SER A 14 0.70 33.23 -11.27
N ARG A 15 0.05 33.98 -10.36
CA ARG A 15 0.60 35.21 -9.79
C ARG A 15 1.79 34.97 -8.88
N ASP A 16 1.77 33.88 -8.10
CA ASP A 16 2.88 33.50 -7.23
C ASP A 16 4.08 33.05 -8.08
N LEU A 17 3.82 32.32 -9.17
CA LEU A 17 4.85 31.90 -10.12
C LEU A 17 5.52 33.09 -10.81
N MET A 18 4.75 34.06 -11.28
CA MET A 18 5.29 35.29 -11.88
C MET A 18 6.07 36.13 -10.86
N LYS A 19 5.59 36.21 -9.62
CA LYS A 19 6.27 36.90 -8.51
C LYS A 19 7.61 36.25 -8.16
N TYR A 20 7.66 34.92 -8.12
CA TYR A 20 8.88 34.16 -7.86
C TYR A 20 9.91 34.35 -8.97
N LEU A 21 9.47 34.35 -10.23
CA LEU A 21 10.30 34.61 -11.41
C LEU A 21 10.65 36.09 -11.62
N ARG A 22 10.14 37.00 -10.78
CA ARG A 22 10.33 38.45 -10.85
C ARG A 22 9.94 39.04 -12.22
N ILE A 23 8.88 38.51 -12.81
CA ILE A 23 8.32 38.97 -14.09
C ILE A 23 6.95 39.60 -13.89
N ASN A 24 6.63 40.60 -14.70
CA ASN A 24 5.30 41.21 -14.75
C ASN A 24 4.76 41.15 -16.18
N VAL A 25 4.19 40.01 -16.52
CA VAL A 25 3.65 39.70 -17.85
C VAL A 25 2.23 39.12 -17.73
N SER A 26 1.55 38.92 -18.86
CA SER A 26 0.24 38.28 -18.84
C SER A 26 0.36 36.79 -18.48
N PRO A 27 -0.57 36.21 -17.69
CA PRO A 27 -0.61 34.77 -17.41
C PRO A 27 -0.70 33.89 -18.68
N LYS A 28 -1.21 34.47 -19.78
CA LYS A 28 -1.33 33.81 -21.09
C LYS A 28 -0.05 33.84 -21.92
N THR A 29 1.01 34.51 -21.46
CA THR A 29 2.31 34.55 -22.15
C THR A 29 2.90 33.15 -22.23
N ARG A 30 3.51 32.80 -23.38
CA ARG A 30 4.14 31.50 -23.57
C ARG A 30 5.50 31.48 -22.87
N ILE A 31 5.88 30.33 -22.33
CA ILE A 31 7.16 30.16 -21.62
C ILE A 31 8.35 30.44 -22.56
N GLU A 32 8.22 30.12 -23.84
CA GLU A 32 9.28 30.36 -24.85
C GLU A 32 9.63 31.85 -24.99
N ASP A 33 8.64 32.73 -24.82
CA ASP A 33 8.80 34.18 -24.92
C ASP A 33 9.58 34.74 -23.71
N LEU A 34 9.63 34.00 -22.60
CA LEU A 34 10.37 34.38 -21.38
C LEU A 34 11.89 34.30 -21.54
N ARG A 35 12.38 33.65 -22.60
CA ARG A 35 13.82 33.63 -22.93
C ARG A 35 14.39 35.03 -23.19
N SER A 36 13.56 35.94 -23.70
CA SER A 36 13.92 37.36 -23.89
C SER A 36 14.26 38.07 -22.58
N PHE A 37 13.77 37.56 -21.46
CA PHE A 37 14.07 38.04 -20.10
C PHE A 37 15.18 37.23 -19.41
N GLY A 38 15.90 36.38 -20.15
CA GLY A 38 16.94 35.50 -19.60
C GLY A 38 16.39 34.32 -18.79
N ILE A 39 15.09 34.06 -18.84
CA ILE A 39 14.43 33.00 -18.08
C ILE A 39 14.29 31.77 -18.98
N THR A 40 14.91 30.68 -18.59
CA THR A 40 14.82 29.41 -19.31
C THR A 40 13.62 28.59 -18.86
N ASN A 41 13.20 27.63 -19.69
CA ASN A 41 12.13 26.70 -19.34
C ASN A 41 12.43 25.91 -18.04
N SER A 42 13.72 25.67 -17.74
CA SER A 42 14.14 25.01 -16.48
C SER A 42 13.83 25.88 -15.27
N MET A 43 14.15 27.18 -15.36
CA MET A 43 13.91 28.12 -14.26
C MET A 43 12.43 28.28 -13.95
N VAL A 44 11.56 28.24 -14.97
CA VAL A 44 10.10 28.26 -14.78
C VAL A 44 9.61 27.00 -14.09
N LYS A 45 10.19 25.84 -14.43
CA LYS A 45 9.87 24.56 -13.80
C LYS A 45 10.32 24.53 -12.32
N GLU A 46 11.56 24.93 -12.05
CA GLU A 46 12.12 25.01 -10.69
C GLU A 46 11.31 25.96 -9.80
N ALA A 47 10.93 27.13 -10.32
CA ALA A 47 10.07 28.07 -9.61
C ALA A 47 8.68 27.47 -9.28
N ALA A 48 8.09 26.72 -10.21
CA ALA A 48 6.80 26.07 -9.99
C ALA A 48 6.90 24.93 -8.96
N GLU A 49 7.97 24.12 -9.01
CA GLU A 49 8.25 23.06 -8.05
C GLU A 49 8.48 23.64 -6.63
N ALA A 50 9.24 24.73 -6.51
CA ALA A 50 9.48 25.41 -5.23
C ALA A 50 8.20 25.96 -4.59
N LEU A 51 7.32 26.58 -5.38
CA LEU A 51 6.03 27.09 -4.91
C LEU A 51 5.05 25.98 -4.57
N PHE A 52 5.07 24.87 -5.32
CA PHE A 52 4.30 23.68 -4.97
C PHE A 52 4.75 23.17 -3.61
N ILE A 53 6.06 22.95 -3.43
CA ILE A 53 6.66 22.54 -2.16
C ILE A 53 6.25 23.47 -1.02
N ASP A 54 6.34 24.78 -1.19
CA ASP A 54 5.98 25.77 -0.16
C ASP A 54 4.48 25.72 0.20
N LYS A 55 3.61 25.62 -0.81
CA LYS A 55 2.16 25.46 -0.61
C LYS A 55 1.80 24.20 0.20
N TYR A 56 2.59 23.15 0.05
CA TYR A 56 2.41 21.90 0.78
C TYR A 56 3.26 21.83 2.06
N LYS A 57 4.10 22.83 2.34
CA LYS A 57 4.98 22.90 3.53
C LYS A 57 4.22 23.01 4.83
N THR A 58 3.11 23.75 4.83
CA THR A 58 2.16 23.84 5.95
C THR A 58 1.36 22.54 6.17
N ILE A 59 1.27 21.68 5.15
CA ILE A 59 0.54 20.41 5.20
C ILE A 59 1.46 19.25 5.67
N TYR A 60 2.76 19.32 5.40
CA TYR A 60 3.72 18.24 5.65
C TYR A 60 4.79 18.53 6.74
N GLY A 61 4.98 19.78 7.17
CA GLY A 61 5.87 20.14 8.28
C GLY A 61 7.36 20.26 7.92
N ASN A 62 8.10 21.12 8.64
CA ASN A 62 9.49 21.54 8.31
C ASN A 62 10.51 20.39 8.19
N ASN A 63 10.36 19.31 8.97
CA ASN A 63 11.36 18.24 9.02
C ASN A 63 11.31 17.28 7.82
N ILE A 64 10.23 17.34 7.02
CA ILE A 64 10.10 16.54 5.78
C ILE A 64 10.91 17.18 4.65
N PHE A 65 11.00 18.51 4.62
CA PHE A 65 11.67 19.23 3.55
C PHE A 65 13.18 19.17 3.63
N ILE A 66 13.80 19.07 4.81
CA ILE A 66 15.28 18.99 4.87
C ILE A 66 15.81 17.68 4.25
N ASN A 67 15.09 16.55 4.43
CA ASN A 67 15.45 15.27 3.81
C ASN A 67 14.92 15.12 2.38
N ALA A 68 13.86 15.85 2.01
CA ALA A 68 13.31 15.87 0.67
C ALA A 68 14.03 16.86 -0.25
N GLU A 69 14.48 18.03 0.23
CA GLU A 69 15.31 19.04 -0.46
C GLU A 69 16.60 18.39 -0.97
N GLN A 70 17.32 17.69 -0.10
CA GLN A 70 18.56 16.98 -0.48
C GLN A 70 18.34 15.89 -1.55
N LYS A 71 17.10 15.40 -1.73
CA LYS A 71 16.76 14.32 -2.66
C LYS A 71 16.04 14.82 -3.92
N LEU A 72 15.33 15.94 -3.83
CA LEU A 72 14.61 16.60 -4.93
C LEU A 72 15.52 17.52 -5.74
N GLU A 73 16.55 18.14 -5.13
CA GLU A 73 17.58 18.89 -5.87
C GLU A 73 18.31 18.02 -6.91
N ASN A 74 18.26 16.69 -6.79
CA ASN A 74 18.97 15.78 -7.69
C ASN A 74 18.16 15.18 -8.86
N GLU A 75 16.83 15.14 -8.84
CA GLU A 75 16.10 14.42 -9.91
C GLU A 75 14.71 15.04 -10.22
N SER A 76 14.71 16.10 -11.03
CA SER A 76 13.51 16.65 -11.67
C SER A 76 12.80 15.60 -12.54
N GLY A 77 11.48 15.45 -12.41
CA GLY A 77 10.56 14.70 -13.29
C GLY A 77 10.71 13.16 -13.40
N ASN A 78 11.94 12.63 -13.42
CA ASN A 78 12.26 11.21 -13.58
C ASN A 78 12.37 10.44 -12.25
N GLY A 79 12.56 11.14 -11.13
CA GLY A 79 12.78 10.52 -9.83
C GLY A 79 11.57 9.71 -9.34
N LEU A 80 10.36 10.29 -9.37
CA LEU A 80 9.15 9.59 -8.93
C LEU A 80 8.85 8.36 -9.81
N GLU A 81 8.99 8.47 -11.13
CA GLU A 81 8.79 7.33 -12.04
C GLU A 81 9.81 6.22 -11.78
N LYS A 82 11.08 6.57 -11.59
CA LYS A 82 12.16 5.64 -11.23
C LYS A 82 11.90 4.96 -9.89
N LEU A 83 11.44 5.70 -8.88
CA LEU A 83 11.07 5.16 -7.57
C LEU A 83 9.91 4.15 -7.67
N VAL A 84 8.82 4.50 -8.37
CA VAL A 84 7.68 3.59 -8.54
C VAL A 84 8.07 2.36 -9.37
N LYS A 85 8.94 2.52 -10.38
CA LYS A 85 9.49 1.39 -11.15
C LYS A 85 10.29 0.43 -10.26
N GLU A 86 11.15 0.94 -9.40
CA GLU A 86 11.91 0.10 -8.45
C GLU A 86 10.96 -0.67 -7.51
N ASP A 87 9.89 -0.03 -7.05
CA ASP A 87 8.90 -0.67 -6.17
C ASP A 87 8.07 -1.75 -6.88
N VAL A 88 7.75 -1.57 -8.18
CA VAL A 88 7.14 -2.62 -9.01
C VAL A 88 8.06 -3.82 -9.11
N ILE A 89 9.35 -3.60 -9.39
CA ILE A 89 10.34 -4.67 -9.53
C ILE A 89 10.52 -5.41 -8.19
N ALA A 90 10.67 -4.68 -7.09
CA ALA A 90 10.81 -5.26 -5.75
C ALA A 90 9.57 -6.06 -5.36
N THR A 91 8.37 -5.52 -5.61
CA THR A 91 7.10 -6.22 -5.34
C THR A 91 7.00 -7.51 -6.16
N PHE A 92 7.31 -7.44 -7.45
CA PHE A 92 7.32 -8.61 -8.34
C PHE A 92 8.30 -9.68 -7.85
N ALA A 93 9.54 -9.29 -7.54
CA ALA A 93 10.57 -10.20 -7.05
C ALA A 93 10.14 -10.89 -5.74
N LEU A 94 9.61 -10.14 -4.77
CA LEU A 94 9.11 -10.71 -3.51
C LEU A 94 7.94 -11.69 -3.74
N MET A 95 7.05 -11.39 -4.69
CA MET A 95 5.94 -12.28 -5.02
C MET A 95 6.40 -13.56 -5.72
N VAL A 96 7.33 -13.47 -6.67
CA VAL A 96 7.94 -14.63 -7.33
C VAL A 96 8.66 -15.51 -6.31
N LEU A 97 9.44 -14.90 -5.40
CA LEU A 97 10.06 -15.62 -4.29
C LEU A 97 9.01 -16.30 -3.39
N GLY A 98 7.89 -15.62 -3.10
CA GLY A 98 6.76 -16.19 -2.37
C GLY A 98 6.16 -17.42 -3.05
N VAL A 99 6.01 -17.39 -4.38
CA VAL A 99 5.52 -18.54 -5.17
C VAL A 99 6.54 -19.69 -5.15
N ILE A 100 7.81 -19.40 -5.43
CA ILE A 100 8.90 -20.41 -5.40
C ILE A 100 8.99 -21.05 -4.02
N TYR A 101 8.86 -20.25 -2.97
CA TYR A 101 8.80 -20.73 -1.61
C TYR A 101 7.61 -21.67 -1.38
N PHE A 102 6.42 -21.21 -1.77
CA PHE A 102 5.18 -21.94 -1.55
C PHE A 102 5.19 -23.31 -2.24
N PHE A 103 5.79 -23.44 -3.43
CA PHE A 103 5.80 -24.72 -4.15
C PHE A 103 7.06 -25.56 -3.92
N LYS A 104 8.25 -24.96 -3.98
CA LYS A 104 9.55 -25.66 -4.10
C LYS A 104 10.36 -25.68 -2.81
N LEU A 105 10.59 -24.53 -2.16
CA LEU A 105 11.60 -24.45 -1.07
C LEU A 105 11.08 -24.90 0.30
N ARG A 106 9.82 -24.63 0.65
CA ARG A 106 9.13 -25.15 1.85
C ARG A 106 9.83 -24.91 3.22
N ARG A 107 10.84 -24.04 3.30
CA ARG A 107 11.53 -23.62 4.55
C ARG A 107 10.98 -22.33 5.19
N LYS A 108 10.25 -22.45 6.31
CA LYS A 108 9.56 -21.33 6.99
C LYS A 108 10.41 -20.07 7.20
N GLU A 109 11.72 -20.21 7.34
CA GLU A 109 12.70 -19.14 7.53
C GLU A 109 12.68 -18.15 6.35
N ILE A 110 12.55 -18.65 5.12
CA ILE A 110 12.53 -17.83 3.89
C ILE A 110 11.31 -16.92 3.86
N ARG A 111 10.16 -17.40 4.36
CA ARG A 111 8.95 -16.58 4.47
C ARG A 111 9.18 -15.39 5.43
N TYR A 112 9.78 -15.64 6.59
CA TYR A 112 10.03 -14.54 7.53
C TYR A 112 11.10 -13.58 7.02
N PHE A 113 12.10 -14.10 6.31
CA PHE A 113 13.12 -13.27 5.65
C PHE A 113 12.52 -12.36 4.57
N THR A 114 11.67 -12.89 3.69
CA THR A 114 10.96 -12.09 2.66
C THR A 114 10.03 -11.04 3.27
N LEU A 115 9.31 -11.39 4.35
CA LEU A 115 8.52 -10.42 5.10
C LEU A 115 9.37 -9.34 5.78
N GLY A 116 10.55 -9.69 6.30
CA GLY A 116 11.50 -8.74 6.88
C GLY A 116 12.02 -7.75 5.83
N ILE A 117 12.45 -8.25 4.67
CA ILE A 117 12.86 -7.40 3.54
C ILE A 117 11.72 -6.47 3.12
N SER A 118 10.52 -7.02 2.93
CA SER A 118 9.33 -6.23 2.58
C SER A 118 9.08 -5.11 3.59
N LEU A 119 9.11 -5.43 4.88
CA LEU A 119 8.85 -4.45 5.94
C LEU A 119 9.90 -3.33 5.97
N ILE A 120 11.18 -3.68 5.86
CA ILE A 120 12.27 -2.70 5.93
C ILE A 120 12.28 -1.85 4.65
N TYR A 121 12.29 -2.49 3.48
CA TYR A 121 12.42 -1.80 2.21
C TYR A 121 11.15 -1.08 1.79
N LEU A 122 10.04 -1.80 1.60
CA LEU A 122 8.77 -1.21 1.12
C LEU A 122 8.05 -0.41 2.22
N GLY A 123 8.26 -0.77 3.49
CA GLY A 123 7.75 -0.01 4.63
C GLY A 123 8.63 1.21 4.92
N PHE A 124 9.70 1.02 5.68
CA PHE A 124 10.48 2.12 6.28
C PHE A 124 11.37 2.89 5.29
N ILE A 125 12.11 2.22 4.39
CA ILE A 125 13.00 2.91 3.45
C ILE A 125 12.20 3.74 2.43
N ARG A 126 11.06 3.23 1.99
CA ARG A 126 10.16 3.91 1.03
C ARG A 126 9.11 4.80 1.68
N GLY A 127 9.01 4.82 3.01
CA GLY A 127 8.08 5.68 3.75
C GLY A 127 6.59 5.33 3.59
N GLY A 128 6.25 4.12 3.10
CA GLY A 128 4.87 3.64 2.97
C GLY A 128 3.98 4.37 1.95
N CYS A 129 4.44 5.47 1.34
CA CYS A 129 3.65 6.31 0.42
C CYS A 129 3.34 5.61 -0.92
N ILE A 130 4.09 4.57 -1.29
CA ILE A 130 3.89 3.77 -2.51
C ILE A 130 3.30 2.39 -2.14
N CYS A 131 2.49 2.35 -1.08
CA CYS A 131 1.83 1.11 -0.72
C CYS A 131 0.81 0.72 -1.80
N VAL A 132 0.80 -0.57 -2.13
CA VAL A 132 -0.17 -1.15 -3.06
C VAL A 132 -1.62 -0.83 -2.65
N ALA A 133 -1.90 -0.63 -1.35
CA ALA A 133 -3.22 -0.20 -0.89
C ALA A 133 -3.62 1.20 -1.39
N GLY A 134 -2.66 2.15 -1.41
CA GLY A 134 -2.86 3.50 -1.93
C GLY A 134 -3.01 3.57 -3.44
N SER A 135 -2.53 2.56 -4.18
CA SER A 135 -2.65 2.51 -5.65
C SER A 135 -4.12 2.55 -6.13
N LEU A 136 -5.05 1.94 -5.37
CA LEU A 136 -6.48 1.99 -5.66
C LEU A 136 -7.00 3.44 -5.70
N GLN A 137 -6.60 4.24 -4.73
CA GLN A 137 -7.04 5.63 -4.64
C GLN A 137 -6.40 6.50 -5.71
N GLN A 138 -5.11 6.30 -6.00
CA GLN A 138 -4.41 7.05 -7.04
C GLN A 138 -5.00 6.77 -8.42
N LEU A 139 -5.33 5.51 -8.71
CA LEU A 139 -6.02 5.16 -9.96
C LEU A 139 -7.42 5.77 -10.03
N ALA A 140 -8.16 5.80 -8.91
CA ALA A 140 -9.46 6.46 -8.86
C ALA A 140 -9.36 7.97 -9.13
N LEU A 141 -8.38 8.65 -8.54
CA LEU A 141 -8.15 10.09 -8.77
C LEU A 141 -7.72 10.37 -10.22
N PHE A 142 -6.88 9.50 -10.81
CA PHE A 142 -6.48 9.61 -12.20
C PHE A 142 -7.65 9.42 -13.17
N ALA A 143 -8.49 8.40 -12.95
CA ALA A 143 -9.66 8.13 -13.78
C ALA A 143 -10.64 9.31 -13.86
N VAL A 144 -10.57 10.20 -12.88
CA VAL A 144 -11.45 11.37 -12.71
C VAL A 144 -10.80 12.66 -13.24
N GLY A 145 -9.56 12.57 -13.73
CA GLY A 145 -8.80 13.71 -14.22
C GLY A 145 -8.33 14.68 -13.12
N ALA A 146 -8.43 14.28 -11.84
CA ALA A 146 -7.99 15.10 -10.71
C ALA A 146 -6.47 15.24 -10.65
N ILE A 147 -5.75 14.28 -11.24
CA ILE A 147 -4.29 14.22 -11.29
C ILE A 147 -3.85 13.82 -12.71
N LYS A 148 -2.79 14.42 -13.23
CA LYS A 148 -2.24 14.19 -14.58
C LYS A 148 -0.79 13.69 -14.47
N GLY A 149 -0.38 12.73 -15.29
CA GLY A 149 0.95 12.11 -15.23
C GLY A 149 1.02 10.71 -15.85
N ASN A 150 2.19 10.07 -15.78
CA ASN A 150 2.39 8.68 -16.22
C ASN A 150 1.93 7.68 -15.13
N TYR A 151 0.73 7.11 -15.30
CA TYR A 151 0.14 6.16 -14.33
C TYR A 151 0.40 4.69 -14.66
N LEU A 152 1.29 4.40 -15.61
CA LEU A 152 1.61 3.03 -15.98
C LEU A 152 2.08 2.21 -14.76
N TYR A 153 3.05 2.73 -14.01
CA TYR A 153 3.62 2.00 -12.87
C TYR A 153 2.66 1.90 -11.68
N TRP A 154 1.83 2.92 -11.43
CA TRP A 154 0.75 2.84 -10.44
C TRP A 154 -0.27 1.76 -10.80
N SER A 155 -0.63 1.66 -12.08
CA SER A 155 -1.51 0.61 -12.60
C SER A 155 -0.86 -0.76 -12.44
N LEU A 156 0.44 -0.88 -12.74
CA LEU A 156 1.17 -2.13 -12.57
C LEU A 156 1.24 -2.56 -11.09
N LEU A 157 1.49 -1.63 -10.15
CA LEU A 157 1.47 -1.93 -8.72
C LEU A 157 0.11 -2.46 -8.24
N PHE A 158 -0.99 -1.96 -8.81
CA PHE A 158 -2.34 -2.44 -8.50
C PHE A 158 -2.66 -3.79 -9.18
N ILE A 159 -2.39 -3.90 -10.48
CA ILE A 159 -2.80 -5.06 -11.29
C ILE A 159 -1.95 -6.29 -10.95
N LEU A 160 -0.66 -6.11 -10.70
CA LEU A 160 0.26 -7.24 -10.50
C LEU A 160 -0.18 -8.16 -9.34
N PRO A 161 -0.50 -7.67 -8.13
CA PRO A 161 -0.95 -8.53 -7.06
C PRO A 161 -2.37 -9.07 -7.26
N VAL A 162 -3.22 -8.36 -8.01
CA VAL A 162 -4.53 -8.89 -8.44
C VAL A 162 -4.36 -10.11 -9.35
N LEU A 163 -3.50 -10.03 -10.37
CA LEU A 163 -3.22 -11.15 -11.28
C LEU A 163 -2.65 -12.36 -10.53
N PHE A 164 -1.67 -12.13 -9.65
CA PHE A 164 -1.17 -13.21 -8.79
C PHE A 164 -2.25 -13.77 -7.85
N SER A 165 -3.23 -12.95 -7.43
CA SER A 165 -4.36 -13.44 -6.62
C SER A 165 -5.26 -14.40 -7.38
N ILE A 166 -5.48 -14.15 -8.68
CA ILE A 166 -6.24 -15.05 -9.55
C ILE A 166 -5.47 -16.35 -9.82
N LEU A 167 -4.14 -16.31 -9.88
CA LEU A 167 -3.36 -17.53 -10.08
C LEU A 167 -3.19 -18.30 -8.77
N PHE A 168 -2.53 -17.68 -7.79
CA PHE A 168 -2.01 -18.34 -6.59
C PHE A 168 -2.80 -18.01 -5.32
N GLY A 169 -3.85 -17.17 -5.40
CA GLY A 169 -4.54 -16.63 -4.24
C GLY A 169 -3.78 -15.46 -3.60
N ARG A 170 -4.15 -15.06 -2.37
CA ARG A 170 -3.62 -13.89 -1.65
C ARG A 170 -2.16 -14.02 -1.16
N ILE A 171 -1.27 -14.52 -2.01
CA ILE A 171 0.15 -14.72 -1.73
C ILE A 171 0.86 -13.38 -1.47
N PHE A 172 0.44 -12.30 -2.13
CA PHE A 172 0.97 -10.96 -1.86
C PHE A 172 0.89 -10.59 -0.37
N CYS A 173 -0.29 -10.79 0.25
CA CYS A 173 -0.47 -10.52 1.68
C CYS A 173 0.41 -11.42 2.58
N GLY A 174 0.73 -12.63 2.12
CA GLY A 174 1.49 -13.63 2.86
C GLY A 174 3.01 -13.45 2.85
N TYR A 175 3.56 -12.79 1.81
CA TYR A 175 5.00 -12.75 1.52
C TYR A 175 5.57 -11.38 1.14
N ALA A 176 4.78 -10.51 0.51
CA ALA A 176 5.30 -9.26 -0.08
C ALA A 176 4.74 -7.98 0.55
N CYS A 177 3.64 -8.06 1.31
CA CYS A 177 2.97 -6.90 1.88
C CYS A 177 3.64 -6.44 3.20
N PRO A 178 4.14 -5.18 3.30
CA PRO A 178 4.79 -4.67 4.51
C PRO A 178 3.81 -4.50 5.68
N ILE A 179 2.55 -4.09 5.40
CA ILE A 179 1.48 -3.98 6.38
C ILE A 179 1.18 -5.35 7.04
N GLY A 180 1.19 -6.41 6.23
CA GLY A 180 1.03 -7.78 6.70
C GLY A 180 2.23 -8.25 7.50
N ALA A 181 3.45 -7.87 7.09
CA ALA A 181 4.68 -8.19 7.79
C ALA A 181 4.74 -7.55 9.18
N TRP A 182 4.39 -6.27 9.32
CA TRP A 182 4.34 -5.57 10.60
C TRP A 182 3.41 -6.26 11.60
N GLN A 183 2.16 -6.53 11.18
CA GLN A 183 1.19 -7.19 12.05
C GLN A 183 1.61 -8.63 12.38
N GLN A 184 2.30 -9.32 11.46
CA GLN A 184 2.83 -10.65 11.72
C GLN A 184 3.95 -10.63 12.75
N PHE A 185 4.83 -9.63 12.68
CA PHE A 185 5.91 -9.41 13.64
C PHE A 185 5.33 -9.14 15.04
N LEU A 186 4.34 -8.26 15.15
CA LEU A 186 3.67 -7.98 16.43
C LEU A 186 2.93 -9.18 17.00
N SER A 187 2.22 -9.95 16.16
CA SER A 187 1.57 -11.19 16.61
C SER A 187 2.60 -12.22 17.10
N TRP A 188 3.80 -12.26 16.51
CA TRP A 188 4.90 -13.10 16.96
C TRP A 188 5.46 -12.65 18.33
N LEU A 189 5.64 -11.34 18.56
CA LEU A 189 6.01 -10.81 19.88
C LEU A 189 4.97 -11.16 20.95
N GLY A 190 3.68 -11.14 20.59
CA GLY A 190 2.57 -11.52 21.46
C GLY A 190 2.32 -13.02 21.59
N THR A 191 3.26 -13.91 21.21
CA THR A 191 3.05 -15.37 21.25
C THR A 191 2.82 -15.93 22.64
N LYS A 192 3.35 -15.27 23.68
CA LYS A 192 3.16 -15.66 25.09
C LYS A 192 1.84 -15.14 25.68
N LEU A 193 1.15 -14.23 25.00
CA LEU A 193 -0.09 -13.63 25.46
C LEU A 193 -1.30 -14.46 24.99
N PRO A 194 -2.42 -14.44 25.75
CA PRO A 194 -3.64 -15.12 25.31
C PRO A 194 -4.12 -14.51 23.99
N LYS A 195 -4.20 -15.34 22.96
CA LYS A 195 -4.74 -14.94 21.65
C LYS A 195 -6.26 -14.82 21.76
N PHE A 196 -6.78 -13.70 21.26
CA PHE A 196 -8.21 -13.44 21.28
C PHE A 196 -8.87 -13.98 20.02
N SER A 197 -9.74 -14.98 20.18
CA SER A 197 -10.55 -15.52 19.08
C SER A 197 -11.87 -14.74 18.99
N MET A 198 -12.09 -14.09 17.85
CA MET A 198 -13.30 -13.31 17.59
C MET A 198 -14.54 -14.23 17.53
N PRO A 199 -15.67 -13.91 18.19
CA PRO A 199 -16.91 -14.65 18.02
C PRO A 199 -17.38 -14.60 16.56
N THR A 200 -17.95 -15.70 16.08
CA THR A 200 -18.21 -15.95 14.65
C THR A 200 -19.10 -14.90 13.98
N ASN A 201 -20.10 -14.38 14.70
CA ASN A 201 -21.01 -13.36 14.16
C ASN A 201 -20.30 -12.01 13.97
N LEU A 202 -19.54 -11.58 14.98
CA LEU A 202 -18.78 -10.33 14.92
C LEU A 202 -17.66 -10.42 13.90
N ASP A 203 -16.99 -11.57 13.79
CA ASP A 203 -15.99 -11.80 12.75
C ASP A 203 -16.56 -11.64 11.33
N LYS A 204 -17.75 -12.19 11.06
CA LYS A 204 -18.41 -12.03 9.76
C LYS A 204 -18.74 -10.57 9.45
N ILE A 205 -19.29 -9.84 10.43
CA ILE A 205 -19.62 -8.41 10.26
C ILE A 205 -18.36 -7.60 9.97
N LEU A 206 -17.31 -7.79 10.78
CA LEU A 206 -16.04 -7.07 10.60
C LEU A 206 -15.33 -7.46 9.30
N LYS A 207 -15.42 -8.73 8.86
CA LYS A 207 -14.91 -9.15 7.55
C LYS A 207 -15.69 -8.52 6.40
N ASN A 208 -16.96 -8.16 6.59
CA ASN A 208 -17.73 -7.46 5.57
C ASN A 208 -17.38 -5.96 5.48
N LEU A 209 -16.90 -5.36 6.57
CA LEU A 209 -16.51 -3.95 6.63
C LEU A 209 -15.45 -3.57 5.59
N LYS A 210 -14.42 -4.39 5.37
CA LYS A 210 -13.38 -4.10 4.35
C LYS A 210 -13.95 -3.95 2.94
N TYR A 211 -15.05 -4.65 2.60
CA TYR A 211 -15.69 -4.54 1.29
C TYR A 211 -16.46 -3.23 1.17
N PHE A 212 -17.13 -2.82 2.24
CA PHE A 212 -17.76 -1.50 2.32
C PHE A 212 -16.72 -0.37 2.17
N LEU A 213 -15.58 -0.49 2.84
CA LEU A 213 -14.47 0.46 2.71
C LEU A 213 -13.88 0.47 1.28
N ALA A 214 -13.69 -0.70 0.68
CA ALA A 214 -13.19 -0.81 -0.69
C ALA A 214 -14.10 -0.12 -1.72
N LEU A 215 -15.41 -0.10 -1.50
CA LEU A 215 -16.37 0.59 -2.36
C LEU A 215 -16.46 2.09 -2.06
N SER A 216 -16.50 2.47 -0.78
CA SER A 216 -16.69 3.87 -0.36
C SER A 216 -15.47 4.75 -0.60
N ILE A 217 -14.25 4.24 -0.44
CA ILE A 217 -13.02 5.03 -0.59
C ILE A 217 -12.87 5.64 -1.99
N PRO A 218 -13.00 4.89 -3.11
CA PRO A 218 -12.98 5.49 -4.45
C PRO A 218 -14.07 6.53 -4.67
N VAL A 219 -15.27 6.32 -4.12
CA VAL A 219 -16.41 7.25 -4.25
C VAL A 219 -16.13 8.57 -3.52
N ILE A 220 -15.59 8.49 -2.30
CA ILE A 220 -15.21 9.68 -1.52
C ILE A 220 -14.04 10.41 -2.19
N ALA A 221 -13.06 9.67 -2.73
CA ALA A 221 -11.96 10.25 -3.48
C ALA A 221 -12.46 10.95 -4.77
N TRP A 222 -13.45 10.37 -5.44
CA TRP A 222 -14.10 10.94 -6.62
C TRP A 222 -14.81 12.26 -6.30
N TYR A 223 -15.50 12.35 -5.17
CA TYR A 223 -16.22 13.56 -4.75
C TYR A 223 -15.27 14.65 -4.23
N THR A 224 -14.35 14.30 -3.32
CA THR A 224 -13.46 15.27 -2.66
C THR A 224 -12.23 15.64 -3.49
N LYS A 225 -11.93 14.90 -4.57
CA LYS A 225 -10.70 15.00 -5.38
C LYS A 225 -9.42 14.94 -4.54
N SER A 226 -9.47 14.28 -3.38
CA SER A 226 -8.37 14.26 -2.41
C SER A 226 -8.01 12.84 -1.95
N PRO A 227 -6.75 12.57 -1.55
CA PRO A 227 -6.30 11.27 -1.10
C PRO A 227 -6.72 10.95 0.36
N VAL A 228 -8.02 10.92 0.64
CA VAL A 228 -8.61 10.71 1.99
C VAL A 228 -8.11 9.45 2.71
N PHE A 229 -7.95 8.31 2.03
CA PHE A 229 -7.55 7.07 2.70
C PHE A 229 -6.15 7.15 3.28
N GLN A 230 -5.21 7.82 2.59
CA GLN A 230 -3.84 8.02 3.09
C GLN A 230 -3.81 8.85 4.38
N ARG A 231 -4.79 9.74 4.60
CA ARG A 231 -4.91 10.53 5.84
C ARG A 231 -5.45 9.73 7.02
N ILE A 232 -6.16 8.65 6.77
CA ILE A 232 -6.85 7.85 7.81
C ILE A 232 -6.05 6.56 8.09
N GLU A 233 -5.25 6.09 7.13
CA GLU A 233 -4.51 4.85 7.25
C GLU A 233 -3.36 4.95 8.28
N PRO A 234 -3.39 4.13 9.35
CA PRO A 234 -2.35 4.16 10.40
C PRO A 234 -0.95 3.86 9.86
N PHE A 235 -0.84 2.96 8.87
CA PHE A 235 0.45 2.51 8.36
C PHE A 235 1.20 3.57 7.56
N SER A 236 0.49 4.57 7.01
CA SER A 236 1.16 5.72 6.39
C SER A 236 1.97 6.46 7.44
N TYR A 237 1.38 6.77 8.60
CA TYR A 237 2.07 7.42 9.72
C TYR A 237 3.21 6.59 10.30
N LEU A 238 3.02 5.27 10.43
CA LEU A 238 4.04 4.34 10.93
C LEU A 238 5.29 4.33 10.03
N PHE A 239 5.09 4.18 8.71
CA PHE A 239 6.21 4.02 7.79
C PHE A 239 6.83 5.35 7.37
N SER A 240 6.05 6.42 7.28
CA SER A 240 6.57 7.75 6.97
C SER A 240 7.23 8.43 8.18
N LEU A 241 7.13 7.82 9.37
CA LEU A 241 7.60 8.38 10.65
C LEU A 241 7.08 9.81 10.92
N ASN A 242 5.90 10.13 10.39
CA ASN A 242 5.27 11.45 10.54
C ASN A 242 4.25 11.39 11.67
N TRP A 243 4.68 11.71 12.88
CA TRP A 243 3.87 11.49 14.08
C TRP A 243 2.96 12.68 14.38
N THR A 244 1.69 12.54 13.98
CA THR A 244 0.60 13.37 14.50
C THR A 244 -0.06 12.66 15.68
N LEU A 245 -0.78 13.39 16.55
CA LEU A 245 -1.52 12.78 17.66
C LEU A 245 -2.47 11.67 17.16
N TYR A 246 -3.20 11.96 16.08
CA TYR A 246 -4.06 10.98 15.41
C TYR A 246 -3.26 9.78 14.86
N GLY A 247 -2.14 10.03 14.19
CA GLY A 247 -1.25 8.99 13.66
C GLY A 247 -0.74 8.06 14.77
N ILE A 248 -0.27 8.61 15.89
CA ILE A 248 0.22 7.84 17.04
C ILE A 248 -0.91 6.96 17.60
N VAL A 249 -2.08 7.54 17.87
CA VAL A 249 -3.22 6.80 18.44
C VAL A 249 -3.67 5.69 17.50
N SER A 250 -3.82 5.98 16.21
CA SER A 250 -4.27 5.00 15.23
C SER A 250 -3.27 3.84 15.05
N VAL A 251 -1.97 4.14 14.99
CA VAL A 251 -0.89 3.13 14.93
C VAL A 251 -0.86 2.29 16.19
N ALA A 252 -0.98 2.92 17.37
CA ALA A 252 -1.01 2.22 18.65
C ALA A 252 -2.19 1.25 18.73
N VAL A 253 -3.40 1.70 18.39
CA VAL A 253 -4.61 0.86 18.41
C VAL A 253 -4.45 -0.36 17.50
N VAL A 254 -4.03 -0.17 16.24
CA VAL A 254 -3.84 -1.30 15.31
C VAL A 254 -2.70 -2.21 15.74
N SER A 255 -1.61 -1.65 16.28
CA SER A 255 -0.46 -2.44 16.72
C SER A 255 -0.79 -3.27 17.95
N ILE A 256 -1.43 -2.70 18.97
CA ILE A 256 -1.91 -3.41 20.16
C ILE A 256 -2.90 -4.50 19.74
N ALA A 257 -3.87 -4.19 18.89
CA ALA A 257 -4.81 -5.18 18.36
C ALA A 257 -4.08 -6.33 17.64
N SER A 258 -2.97 -6.04 16.94
CA SER A 258 -2.18 -7.05 16.21
C SER A 258 -1.39 -8.01 17.12
N VAL A 259 -1.18 -7.64 18.39
CA VAL A 259 -0.57 -8.52 19.40
C VAL A 259 -1.56 -9.62 19.80
N PHE A 260 -2.83 -9.28 20.01
CA PHE A 260 -3.87 -10.22 20.47
C PHE A 260 -4.59 -10.95 19.33
N ILE A 261 -4.83 -10.25 18.22
CA ILE A 261 -5.51 -10.74 17.03
C ILE A 261 -4.49 -10.78 15.90
N SER A 262 -4.41 -11.88 15.16
CA SER A 262 -3.50 -11.93 14.01
C SER A 262 -4.05 -11.12 12.84
N ARG A 263 -3.27 -10.13 12.39
CA ARG A 263 -3.54 -9.31 11.18
C ARG A 263 -4.93 -8.62 11.14
N PRO A 264 -5.35 -7.90 12.21
CA PRO A 264 -6.69 -7.31 12.30
C PRO A 264 -6.98 -6.31 11.18
N PHE A 265 -6.01 -5.48 10.79
CA PHE A 265 -6.21 -4.49 9.74
C PHE A 265 -6.43 -5.16 8.38
N CYS A 266 -5.64 -6.18 8.05
CA CYS A 266 -5.79 -6.91 6.79
C CYS A 266 -7.11 -7.71 6.73
N ARG A 267 -7.64 -8.12 7.88
CA ARG A 267 -8.87 -8.92 7.98
C ARG A 267 -10.13 -8.07 7.89
N TYR A 268 -10.11 -6.86 8.45
CA TYR A 268 -11.33 -6.08 8.68
C TYR A 268 -11.37 -4.70 8.01
N ILE A 269 -10.22 -4.08 7.73
CA ILE A 269 -10.16 -2.66 7.32
C ILE A 269 -9.58 -2.49 5.91
N CYS A 270 -8.58 -3.29 5.54
CA CYS A 270 -7.81 -3.08 4.32
C CYS A 270 -8.66 -3.20 3.04
N PRO A 271 -8.89 -2.11 2.28
CA PRO A 271 -9.72 -2.13 1.08
C PRO A 271 -9.09 -2.95 -0.04
N TYR A 272 -7.77 -2.87 -0.19
CA TYR A 272 -7.03 -3.67 -1.16
C TYR A 272 -7.05 -5.16 -0.81
N GLY A 273 -7.02 -5.51 0.48
CA GLY A 273 -7.23 -6.87 0.95
C GLY A 273 -8.60 -7.43 0.58
N ALA A 274 -9.64 -6.57 0.51
CA ALA A 274 -10.97 -6.94 0.06
C ALA A 274 -10.99 -7.29 -1.43
N ILE A 275 -10.35 -6.47 -2.26
CA ILE A 275 -10.21 -6.70 -3.70
C ILE A 275 -9.50 -8.04 -3.94
N LEU A 276 -8.34 -8.25 -3.31
CA LEU A 276 -7.60 -9.50 -3.46
C LEU A 276 -8.39 -10.72 -2.97
N ALA A 277 -9.22 -10.57 -1.93
CA ALA A 277 -10.08 -11.64 -1.43
C ALA A 277 -11.17 -12.06 -2.43
N ILE A 278 -11.76 -11.12 -3.17
CA ILE A 278 -12.71 -11.44 -4.25
C ILE A 278 -12.01 -12.25 -5.33
N PHE A 279 -10.86 -11.78 -5.81
CA PHE A 279 -10.11 -12.46 -6.85
C PHE A 279 -9.56 -13.82 -6.41
N SER A 280 -9.18 -13.97 -5.13
CA SER A 280 -8.69 -15.26 -4.63
C SER A 280 -9.78 -16.33 -4.48
N ARG A 281 -11.06 -15.97 -4.50
CA ARG A 281 -12.16 -16.95 -4.62
C ARG A 281 -12.03 -17.77 -5.92
N PHE A 282 -11.58 -17.10 -6.98
CA PHE A 282 -11.39 -17.66 -8.31
C PHE A 282 -9.96 -18.19 -8.52
N SER A 283 -9.14 -18.26 -7.46
CA SER A 283 -7.76 -18.69 -7.59
C SER A 283 -7.64 -20.07 -8.22
N ILE A 284 -6.76 -20.26 -9.21
CA ILE A 284 -6.50 -21.57 -9.82
C ILE A 284 -5.99 -22.56 -8.77
N TYR A 285 -4.95 -22.16 -8.04
CA TYR A 285 -4.40 -22.98 -6.97
C TYR A 285 -5.20 -22.77 -5.69
N LYS A 286 -5.97 -23.77 -5.24
CA LYS A 286 -6.75 -23.73 -3.99
C LYS A 286 -6.17 -24.72 -2.99
N ILE A 287 -6.09 -24.33 -1.72
CA ILE A 287 -5.78 -25.29 -0.65
C ILE A 287 -7.07 -26.00 -0.28
N LYS A 288 -7.09 -27.33 -0.38
CA LYS A 288 -8.26 -28.15 -0.03
C LYS A 288 -7.87 -29.24 0.96
N SER A 289 -8.82 -29.60 1.83
CA SER A 289 -8.72 -30.80 2.65
C SER A 289 -9.19 -32.01 1.85
N ASN A 290 -8.49 -33.14 1.98
CA ASN A 290 -8.93 -34.45 1.47
C ASN A 290 -9.60 -35.29 2.58
N ASP A 291 -9.98 -36.51 2.22
CA ASP A 291 -10.64 -37.47 3.13
C ASP A 291 -9.73 -38.01 4.24
N SER A 292 -8.42 -37.75 4.19
CA SER A 292 -7.48 -38.09 5.26
C SER A 292 -7.62 -37.18 6.48
N CYS A 293 -8.45 -36.13 6.42
CA CYS A 293 -8.67 -35.19 7.52
C CYS A 293 -9.35 -35.87 8.73
N LYS A 294 -8.71 -35.82 9.90
CA LYS A 294 -9.25 -36.34 11.17
C LYS A 294 -9.90 -35.26 12.06
N ASN A 295 -10.16 -34.07 11.52
CA ASN A 295 -10.79 -32.94 12.21
C ASN A 295 -10.14 -32.57 13.58
N CYS A 296 -8.82 -32.72 13.71
CA CYS A 296 -8.06 -32.48 14.94
C CYS A 296 -7.88 -31.00 15.32
N LYS A 297 -8.39 -30.06 14.50
CA LYS A 297 -8.33 -28.60 14.66
C LYS A 297 -6.93 -27.98 14.81
N ILE A 298 -5.86 -28.72 14.49
CA ILE A 298 -4.49 -28.16 14.51
C ILE A 298 -4.36 -27.06 13.44
N CYS A 299 -4.84 -27.33 12.22
CA CYS A 299 -4.79 -26.36 11.12
C CYS A 299 -5.56 -25.07 11.39
N ASP A 300 -6.67 -25.17 12.13
CA ASP A 300 -7.50 -24.05 12.60
C ASP A 300 -6.68 -23.13 13.52
N ARG A 301 -6.10 -23.72 14.59
CA ARG A 301 -5.30 -22.99 15.59
C ARG A 301 -4.04 -22.31 15.04
N VAL A 302 -3.41 -22.87 14.01
CA VAL A 302 -2.20 -22.27 13.40
C VAL A 302 -2.51 -21.26 12.30
N CYS A 303 -3.78 -21.10 11.90
CA CYS A 303 -4.17 -20.18 10.84
C CYS A 303 -4.07 -18.72 11.30
N GLU A 304 -3.24 -17.92 10.62
CA GLU A 304 -3.04 -16.50 10.99
C GLU A 304 -4.24 -15.59 10.67
N THR A 305 -5.26 -16.11 9.99
CA THR A 305 -6.39 -15.32 9.47
C THR A 305 -7.75 -15.93 9.79
N ASP A 306 -7.78 -17.02 10.57
CA ASP A 306 -8.96 -17.84 10.83
C ASP A 306 -9.74 -18.15 9.54
N ALA A 307 -9.00 -18.49 8.49
CA ALA A 307 -9.54 -18.86 7.19
C ALA A 307 -10.01 -20.32 7.16
N ILE A 308 -9.78 -21.08 8.23
CA ILE A 308 -10.08 -22.51 8.29
C ILE A 308 -11.18 -22.76 9.32
N THR A 309 -12.17 -23.55 8.97
CA THR A 309 -13.22 -23.99 9.91
C THR A 309 -13.43 -25.48 9.71
N LYS A 310 -13.13 -26.28 10.75
CA LYS A 310 -13.27 -27.76 10.70
C LYS A 310 -12.58 -28.40 9.46
N GLY A 311 -11.41 -27.88 9.08
CA GLY A 311 -10.64 -28.35 7.92
C GLY A 311 -11.01 -27.71 6.58
N ALA A 312 -12.17 -27.07 6.45
CA ALA A 312 -12.55 -26.33 5.25
C ALA A 312 -11.82 -24.98 5.18
N VAL A 313 -11.14 -24.72 4.07
CA VAL A 313 -10.36 -23.49 3.86
C VAL A 313 -11.14 -22.48 3.02
N SER A 314 -11.41 -21.31 3.58
CA SER A 314 -11.92 -20.14 2.86
C SER A 314 -10.83 -19.55 1.98
N GLN A 315 -11.01 -19.67 0.65
CA GLN A 315 -10.05 -19.14 -0.32
C GLN A 315 -9.99 -17.61 -0.33
N MET A 316 -11.08 -16.95 0.10
CA MET A 316 -11.16 -15.48 0.20
C MET A 316 -10.28 -14.95 1.33
N GLU A 317 -10.16 -15.68 2.44
CA GLU A 317 -9.37 -15.25 3.61
C GLU A 317 -7.95 -15.82 3.64
N CYS A 318 -7.71 -16.96 2.99
CA CYS A 318 -6.43 -17.63 3.03
C CYS A 318 -5.31 -16.83 2.32
N ILE A 319 -4.30 -16.41 3.08
CA ILE A 319 -3.09 -15.71 2.58
C ILE A 319 -1.97 -16.64 2.09
N ARG A 320 -2.22 -17.94 1.98
CA ARG A 320 -1.24 -18.93 1.46
C ARG A 320 0.09 -18.96 2.22
N CYS A 321 0.02 -18.78 3.53
CA CYS A 321 1.17 -18.80 4.42
C CYS A 321 1.79 -20.19 4.67
N ARG A 322 1.12 -21.26 4.21
CA ARG A 322 1.53 -22.67 4.29
C ARG A 322 1.59 -23.29 5.71
N LYS A 323 1.49 -22.49 6.79
CA LYS A 323 1.51 -23.00 8.19
C LYS A 323 0.59 -24.18 8.46
N CYS A 324 -0.63 -24.18 7.89
CA CYS A 324 -1.60 -25.26 8.06
C CYS A 324 -1.17 -26.56 7.38
N ILE A 325 -0.51 -26.49 6.22
CA ILE A 325 0.04 -27.64 5.49
C ILE A 325 1.21 -28.21 6.28
N ASP A 326 2.14 -27.35 6.72
CA ASP A 326 3.36 -27.78 7.41
C ASP A 326 3.08 -28.36 8.81
N SER A 327 1.99 -27.96 9.46
CA SER A 327 1.58 -28.48 10.78
C SER A 327 0.69 -29.72 10.70
N CYS A 328 0.23 -30.12 9.51
CA CYS A 328 -0.72 -31.22 9.35
C CYS A 328 0.00 -32.58 9.35
N LYS A 329 -0.09 -33.31 10.46
CA LYS A 329 0.47 -34.67 10.60
C LYS A 329 -0.14 -35.72 9.65
N PHE A 330 -1.35 -35.46 9.13
CA PHE A 330 -2.09 -36.38 8.27
C PHE A 330 -1.96 -36.04 6.78
N HIS A 331 -1.16 -35.03 6.43
CA HIS A 331 -0.98 -34.54 5.05
C HIS A 331 -2.31 -34.31 4.30
N ALA A 332 -3.34 -33.90 5.04
CA ALA A 332 -4.70 -33.78 4.53
C ALA A 332 -4.94 -32.49 3.74
N LEU A 333 -4.09 -31.47 3.90
CA LEU A 333 -4.18 -30.19 3.20
C LEU A 333 -3.15 -30.14 2.07
N LYS A 334 -3.62 -29.88 0.85
CA LYS A 334 -2.78 -29.74 -0.35
C LYS A 334 -3.22 -28.55 -1.19
#